data_AF-A0A1Y2VQM1-F1
#
_entry.id   AF-A0A1Y2VQM1-F1
#
_cell.length_a   1.000
_cell.length_b   1.000
_cell.length_c   1.000
_cell.angle_alpha   90.00
_cell.angle_beta   90.00
_cell.angle_gamma   90.00
#
_symmetry.space_group_name_H-M   'P 1'
#
loop_
_entity.id
_entity.type
_entity.pdbx_description
1 polymer ?
#
loop_
_entity_poly.entity_id
_entity_poly.type
_entity_poly.pdbx_seq_one_letter_code
_entity_poly.pdbx_strand_id
1 'polypeptide(L)'
;MGAAQSKNKLHLVKKAVDFISERYQDFTRRIFAIPGHPPKDGPDTYWHTQSLYPSNVININCNPPSNQCDVVIIGSGITAASVAYFILEACNAASIHRRIIVIESRTLCSGATARNNGSIKSRPWEMFEFYRQSIGITRAAAVIKFQLSHVSELVQMVSYFGWADVECREVETADIFVTEEERVSAFAILDRIRRHVQEFQFKRWYGRAAQDKFAPNEDISGAVSYRAAVMNPFAFVYRVWTHLRSKYAPWLFLKTNTSVVSIEVTKDDIYAYNVKTTDGDFKCNHVMHAENAYATQFIPGLRGKMTGVAAGMCAQRPGNNFPNRNGKTSWSIPHGKEHDTIVQRPTFNRRPGDVLVCGSFASDDGVGTKVGLYDDTRVNPSTEAHLPGIAPTIFGYRWGDQPTNSEPKTWAGIIAVTGDMLPFVGRLDPKLTGRTPNLQKNIQATNAYVEPGEWISAGYCGMGLCTAWLCGRAMAYAITGIDDMPGQINPPPVKFRDQFPAVFRPTMARMPNASLSNLTDRVYWQLLEKLRNRPLSNYGIHIPAASRATAFAFGSIPYIPPDEVAQEPEPESVPGPAVPAGMRAGLQVARQTAVPRRKR
;
A
#
# COMPACT_ATOMS: atom_id res chain seq x y z
N MET A 1 34.65 -23.71 -40.11
CA MET A 1 34.50 -22.70 -39.01
C MET A 1 33.05 -22.30 -38.73
N GLY A 2 32.18 -22.10 -39.74
CA GLY A 2 30.77 -21.68 -39.52
C GLY A 2 29.89 -22.63 -38.69
N ALA A 3 30.05 -23.95 -38.84
CA ALA A 3 29.25 -24.94 -38.09
C ALA A 3 29.64 -25.06 -36.60
N ALA A 4 30.89 -24.72 -36.24
CA ALA A 4 31.32 -24.67 -34.83
C ALA A 4 30.81 -23.40 -34.14
N GLN A 5 30.81 -22.27 -34.86
CA GLN A 5 30.21 -21.03 -34.36
C GLN A 5 28.68 -21.13 -34.19
N SER A 6 27.97 -21.85 -35.06
CA SER A 6 26.51 -22.05 -34.93
C SER A 6 26.14 -22.96 -33.75
N LYS A 7 26.90 -24.05 -33.51
CA LYS A 7 26.72 -24.92 -32.33
C LYS A 7 26.98 -24.17 -31.02
N ASN A 8 28.03 -23.33 -30.97
CA ASN A 8 28.32 -22.51 -29.78
C ASN A 8 27.22 -21.46 -29.51
N LYS A 9 26.65 -20.87 -30.55
CA LYS A 9 25.50 -19.94 -30.43
C LYS A 9 24.24 -20.65 -29.93
N LEU A 10 23.91 -21.83 -30.47
CA LEU A 10 22.75 -22.61 -30.02
C LEU A 10 22.91 -23.06 -28.56
N HIS A 11 24.12 -23.45 -28.16
CA HIS A 11 24.45 -23.78 -26.77
C HIS A 11 24.29 -22.59 -25.83
N LEU A 12 24.73 -21.39 -26.23
CA LEU A 12 24.53 -20.17 -25.46
C LEU A 12 23.05 -19.78 -25.32
N VAL A 13 22.27 -19.89 -26.39
CA VAL A 13 20.82 -19.64 -26.35
C VAL A 13 20.14 -20.64 -25.43
N LYS A 14 20.48 -21.93 -25.53
CA LYS A 14 19.95 -22.97 -24.63
C LYS A 14 20.26 -22.64 -23.17
N LYS A 15 21.52 -22.34 -22.84
CA LYS A 15 21.91 -21.95 -21.47
C LYS A 15 21.16 -20.72 -20.96
N ALA A 16 20.94 -19.72 -21.82
CA ALA A 16 20.18 -18.53 -21.45
C ALA A 16 18.71 -18.85 -21.18
N VAL A 17 18.08 -19.70 -22.00
CA VAL A 17 16.69 -20.16 -21.81
C VAL A 17 16.57 -20.97 -20.53
N ASP A 18 17.47 -21.93 -20.31
CA ASP A 18 17.48 -22.76 -19.09
C ASP A 18 17.60 -21.88 -17.84
N PHE A 19 18.54 -20.91 -17.84
CA PHE A 19 18.72 -19.95 -16.75
C PHE A 19 17.49 -19.07 -16.48
N ILE A 20 16.83 -18.58 -17.53
CA ILE A 20 15.59 -17.78 -17.39
C ILE A 20 14.45 -18.65 -16.86
N SER A 21 14.32 -19.89 -17.37
CA SER A 21 13.29 -20.85 -16.96
C SER A 21 13.42 -21.19 -15.47
N GLU A 22 14.62 -21.51 -15.00
CA GLU A 22 14.88 -21.80 -13.58
C GLU A 22 14.49 -20.61 -12.67
N ARG A 23 14.88 -19.38 -13.05
CA ARG A 23 14.53 -18.17 -12.29
C ARG A 23 13.03 -17.88 -12.30
N TYR A 24 12.36 -18.12 -13.42
CA TYR A 24 10.90 -17.97 -13.53
C TYR A 24 10.17 -18.99 -12.66
N GLN A 25 10.62 -20.25 -12.65
CA GLN A 25 10.06 -21.29 -11.79
C GLN A 25 10.25 -20.97 -10.31
N ASP A 26 11.42 -20.49 -9.92
CA ASP A 26 11.69 -20.07 -8.55
C ASP A 26 10.82 -18.87 -8.12
N PHE A 27 10.72 -17.84 -8.97
CA PHE A 27 9.80 -16.73 -8.75
C PHE A 27 8.36 -17.23 -8.58
N THR A 28 7.89 -18.08 -9.49
CA THR A 28 6.54 -18.65 -9.44
C THR A 28 6.30 -19.41 -8.13
N ARG A 29 7.25 -20.26 -7.74
CA ARG A 29 7.19 -20.98 -6.47
C ARG A 29 7.03 -20.03 -5.28
N ARG A 30 7.81 -18.94 -5.25
CA ARG A 30 7.78 -17.95 -4.17
C ARG A 30 6.50 -17.12 -4.11
N ILE A 31 5.92 -16.71 -5.25
CA ILE A 31 4.67 -15.91 -5.23
C ILE A 31 3.42 -16.73 -4.83
N PHE A 32 3.46 -18.05 -4.98
CA PHE A 32 2.38 -18.96 -4.56
C PHE A 32 2.61 -19.57 -3.17
N ALA A 33 3.77 -19.35 -2.56
CA ALA A 33 4.11 -19.88 -1.25
C ALA A 33 3.25 -19.29 -0.13
N ILE A 34 3.08 -20.07 0.93
CA ILE A 34 2.46 -19.61 2.17
C ILE A 34 3.50 -18.74 2.92
N PRO A 35 3.15 -17.52 3.36
CA PRO A 35 4.08 -16.63 4.06
C PRO A 35 4.70 -17.23 5.32
N GLY A 36 3.91 -18.00 6.08
CA GLY A 36 4.26 -18.41 7.43
C GLY A 36 4.07 -17.28 8.45
N HIS A 37 4.48 -17.53 9.69
CA HIS A 37 4.53 -16.49 10.72
C HIS A 37 5.80 -15.65 10.55
N PRO A 38 5.75 -14.34 10.86
CA PRO A 38 6.95 -13.51 10.84
C PRO A 38 7.98 -14.05 11.85
N PRO A 39 9.28 -13.96 11.54
CA PRO A 39 10.33 -14.32 12.48
C PRO A 39 10.20 -13.55 13.80
N LYS A 40 10.42 -14.22 14.94
CA LYS A 40 10.32 -13.61 16.28
C LYS A 40 11.46 -12.64 16.58
N ASP A 41 12.67 -12.95 16.11
CA ASP A 41 13.91 -12.22 16.44
C ASP A 41 14.38 -11.34 15.26
N GLY A 42 13.64 -10.27 14.98
CA GLY A 42 14.03 -9.27 13.99
C GLY A 42 14.93 -8.18 14.60
N PRO A 43 15.90 -7.61 13.83
CA PRO A 43 16.71 -6.50 14.31
C PRO A 43 15.83 -5.31 14.67
N ASP A 44 16.21 -4.60 15.73
CA ASP A 44 15.52 -3.39 16.12
C ASP A 44 15.56 -2.37 14.98
N THR A 45 14.43 -1.72 14.72
CA THR A 45 14.37 -0.66 13.70
C THR A 45 14.75 0.69 14.28
N TYR A 46 15.07 1.64 13.41
CA TYR A 46 15.41 3.01 13.81
C TYR A 46 14.33 3.67 14.70
N TRP A 47 13.05 3.30 14.51
CA TRP A 47 11.94 3.86 15.30
C TRP A 47 11.74 3.15 16.64
N HIS A 48 12.04 1.84 16.73
CA HIS A 48 11.94 1.09 17.99
C HIS A 48 13.13 1.32 18.93
N THR A 49 14.32 1.57 18.39
CA THR A 49 15.55 1.82 19.18
C THR A 49 15.54 3.14 19.95
N GLN A 50 14.58 4.02 19.68
CA GLN A 50 14.42 5.24 20.47
C GLN A 50 13.70 4.85 21.76
N SER A 51 14.41 4.86 22.89
CA SER A 51 13.98 4.47 24.25
C SER A 51 12.79 5.25 24.84
N LEU A 52 11.89 5.75 24.01
CA LEU A 52 10.74 6.59 24.33
C LEU A 52 9.50 5.77 24.71
N TYR A 53 9.49 4.45 24.48
CA TYR A 53 8.29 3.62 24.63
C TYR A 53 8.53 2.45 25.60
N PRO A 54 7.88 2.47 26.78
CA PRO A 54 8.03 1.41 27.77
C PRO A 54 7.55 0.03 27.28
N SER A 55 8.19 -1.04 27.77
CA SER A 55 7.95 -2.42 27.31
C SER A 55 6.50 -2.90 27.52
N ASN A 56 5.84 -2.44 28.58
CA ASN A 56 4.43 -2.74 28.89
C ASN A 56 3.43 -2.07 27.92
N VAL A 57 3.91 -1.19 27.04
CA VAL A 57 3.07 -0.52 26.04
C VAL A 57 3.23 -1.12 24.65
N ILE A 58 4.32 -1.86 24.40
CA ILE A 58 4.54 -2.60 23.15
C ILE A 58 4.26 -4.10 23.29
N ASN A 59 4.36 -4.64 24.52
CA ASN A 59 3.91 -5.97 24.89
C ASN A 59 2.60 -5.83 25.66
N ILE A 60 1.48 -5.94 24.94
CA ILE A 60 0.13 -5.83 25.48
C ILE A 60 -0.50 -7.22 25.46
N ASN A 61 -0.97 -7.68 26.62
CA ASN A 61 -1.82 -8.86 26.70
C ASN A 61 -3.08 -8.53 27.50
N CYS A 62 -4.03 -7.83 26.86
CA CYS A 62 -5.31 -7.51 27.47
C CYS A 62 -6.31 -8.63 27.17
N ASN A 63 -6.68 -9.42 28.18
CA ASN A 63 -7.69 -10.45 28.03
C ASN A 63 -9.11 -9.86 28.09
N PRO A 64 -9.99 -10.22 27.13
CA PRO A 64 -11.40 -9.85 27.21
C PRO A 64 -12.12 -10.63 28.33
N PRO A 65 -13.28 -10.14 28.81
CA PRO A 65 -14.09 -10.86 29.80
C PRO A 65 -14.66 -12.19 29.27
N SER A 66 -14.74 -12.36 27.96
CA SER A 66 -15.08 -13.62 27.31
C SER A 66 -14.39 -13.75 25.95
N ASN A 67 -14.29 -14.98 25.45
CA ASN A 67 -13.72 -15.30 24.13
C ASN A 67 -14.65 -14.97 22.96
N GLN A 68 -15.66 -14.15 23.19
CA GLN A 68 -16.65 -13.73 22.20
C GLN A 68 -16.46 -12.25 21.88
N CYS A 69 -16.51 -11.88 20.61
CA CYS A 69 -16.37 -10.49 20.18
C CYS A 69 -17.11 -10.24 18.86
N ASP A 70 -17.21 -8.98 18.45
CA ASP A 70 -17.85 -8.62 17.19
C ASP A 70 -16.85 -8.68 16.04
N VAL A 71 -15.63 -8.18 16.27
CA VAL A 71 -14.59 -8.03 15.26
C VAL A 71 -13.25 -8.54 15.78
N VAL A 72 -12.62 -9.44 15.05
CA VAL A 72 -11.19 -9.77 15.20
C VAL A 72 -10.40 -9.05 14.10
N ILE A 73 -9.39 -8.28 14.48
CA ILE A 73 -8.46 -7.60 13.57
C ILE A 73 -7.10 -8.29 13.66
N ILE A 74 -6.56 -8.72 12.52
CA ILE A 74 -5.27 -9.40 12.44
C ILE A 74 -4.20 -8.39 12.01
N GLY A 75 -3.17 -8.23 12.85
CA GLY A 75 -2.13 -7.21 12.74
C GLY A 75 -2.46 -5.94 13.54
N SER A 76 -1.43 -5.19 13.93
CA SER A 76 -1.55 -3.98 14.76
C SER A 76 -1.00 -2.69 14.15
N GLY A 77 -0.64 -2.74 12.85
CA GLY A 77 -0.10 -1.59 12.12
C GLY A 77 -1.14 -0.49 11.82
N ILE A 78 -0.76 0.45 10.96
CA ILE A 78 -1.58 1.65 10.65
C ILE A 78 -2.99 1.31 10.15
N THR A 79 -3.15 0.23 9.39
CA THR A 79 -4.45 -0.23 8.89
C THR A 79 -5.36 -0.65 10.04
N ALA A 80 -4.86 -1.50 10.95
CA ALA A 80 -5.62 -1.98 12.09
C ALA A 80 -5.99 -0.85 13.05
N ALA A 81 -5.04 0.06 13.31
CA ALA A 81 -5.26 1.25 14.13
C ALA A 81 -6.35 2.14 13.52
N SER A 82 -6.34 2.35 12.20
CA SER A 82 -7.38 3.08 11.49
C SER A 82 -8.75 2.39 11.61
N VAL A 83 -8.83 1.10 11.29
CA VAL A 83 -10.11 0.35 11.37
C VAL A 83 -10.68 0.41 12.78
N ALA A 84 -9.89 0.12 13.80
CA ALA A 84 -10.33 0.18 15.20
C ALA A 84 -10.77 1.59 15.59
N TYR A 85 -10.01 2.63 15.22
CA TYR A 85 -10.36 4.02 15.48
C TYR A 85 -11.73 4.37 14.91
N PHE A 86 -11.93 4.13 13.62
CA PHE A 86 -13.18 4.50 12.97
C PHE A 86 -14.36 3.61 13.40
N ILE A 87 -14.17 2.32 13.71
CA ILE A 87 -15.27 1.50 14.27
C ILE A 87 -15.70 2.04 15.63
N LEU A 88 -14.75 2.28 16.55
CA LEU A 88 -15.07 2.68 17.92
C LEU A 88 -15.69 4.08 17.99
N GLU A 89 -15.18 5.03 17.21
CA GLU A 89 -15.79 6.36 17.11
C GLU A 89 -17.20 6.30 16.49
N ALA A 90 -17.42 5.46 15.46
CA ALA A 90 -18.74 5.30 14.82
C ALA A 90 -19.76 4.72 15.79
N CYS A 91 -19.35 3.66 16.48
CA CYS A 91 -20.19 2.96 17.43
C CYS A 91 -20.55 3.86 18.61
N ASN A 92 -19.56 4.58 19.17
CA ASN A 92 -19.80 5.56 20.22
C ASN A 92 -20.78 6.65 19.80
N ALA A 93 -20.64 7.19 18.59
CA ALA A 93 -21.55 8.18 18.02
C ALA A 93 -23.00 7.68 17.91
N ALA A 94 -23.16 6.44 17.46
CA ALA A 94 -24.45 5.79 17.30
C ALA A 94 -25.00 5.21 18.62
N SER A 95 -24.29 5.37 19.75
CA SER A 95 -24.61 4.72 21.03
C SER A 95 -24.70 3.19 20.93
N ILE A 96 -23.88 2.61 20.05
CA ILE A 96 -23.72 1.16 19.86
C ILE A 96 -22.37 0.76 20.47
N HIS A 97 -22.29 -0.44 21.04
CA HIS A 97 -21.04 -0.98 21.56
C HIS A 97 -20.63 -2.19 20.73
N ARG A 98 -19.36 -2.23 20.30
CA ARG A 98 -18.77 -3.37 19.61
C ARG A 98 -17.45 -3.74 20.25
N ARG A 99 -17.29 -5.01 20.60
CA ARG A 99 -16.06 -5.56 21.13
C ARG A 99 -15.10 -5.91 20.00
N ILE A 100 -13.92 -5.32 20.05
CA ILE A 100 -12.84 -5.52 19.09
C ILE A 100 -11.67 -6.21 19.78
N ILE A 101 -11.16 -7.27 19.16
CA ILE A 101 -9.92 -7.95 19.56
C ILE A 101 -8.90 -7.76 18.44
N VAL A 102 -7.74 -7.23 18.77
CA VAL A 102 -6.63 -7.01 17.84
C VAL A 102 -5.50 -7.97 18.20
N ILE A 103 -5.02 -8.71 17.21
CA ILE A 103 -4.08 -9.81 17.42
C ILE A 103 -2.80 -9.53 16.62
N GLU A 104 -1.66 -9.47 17.30
CA GLU A 104 -0.35 -9.20 16.72
C GLU A 104 0.64 -10.29 17.10
N SER A 105 1.25 -10.89 16.08
CA SER A 105 2.21 -11.98 16.20
C SER A 105 3.49 -11.60 16.95
N ARG A 106 3.91 -10.34 16.84
CA ARG A 106 5.11 -9.77 17.46
C ARG A 106 4.72 -8.69 18.48
N THR A 107 5.59 -7.72 18.74
CA THR A 107 5.24 -6.51 19.48
C THR A 107 4.38 -5.55 18.66
N LEU A 108 3.68 -4.65 19.35
CA LEU A 108 2.80 -3.64 18.76
C LEU A 108 3.46 -2.93 17.57
N CYS A 109 2.79 -2.89 16.43
CA CYS A 109 3.18 -2.17 15.21
C CYS A 109 4.57 -2.54 14.63
N SER A 110 5.16 -3.67 14.99
CA SER A 110 6.55 -4.01 14.61
C SER A 110 6.81 -4.39 13.15
N GLY A 111 5.75 -4.56 12.36
CA GLY A 111 5.81 -4.85 10.92
C GLY A 111 6.08 -3.62 10.04
N ALA A 112 5.68 -3.70 8.77
CA ALA A 112 5.98 -2.72 7.72
C ALA A 112 5.79 -1.24 8.12
N THR A 113 4.81 -0.94 8.96
CA THR A 113 4.56 0.43 9.44
C THR A 113 5.75 0.99 10.24
N ALA A 114 6.24 0.30 11.27
CA ALA A 114 7.37 0.78 12.07
C ALA A 114 8.75 0.54 11.45
N ARG A 115 8.78 -0.01 10.23
CA ARG A 115 10.02 -0.25 9.49
C ARG A 115 10.24 0.69 8.31
N ASN A 116 9.32 1.61 8.02
CA ASN A 116 9.44 2.54 6.88
C ASN A 116 10.19 3.84 7.25
N ASN A 117 10.52 4.70 6.28
CA ASN A 117 11.26 5.96 6.49
C ASN A 117 10.41 7.19 6.88
N GLY A 118 9.09 7.04 7.01
CA GLY A 118 8.16 8.10 7.44
C GLY A 118 7.49 8.89 6.32
N SER A 119 7.80 8.63 5.05
CA SER A 119 7.29 9.42 3.93
C SER A 119 5.82 9.15 3.61
N ILE A 120 4.97 10.19 3.70
CA ILE A 120 3.58 10.21 3.25
C ILE A 120 3.55 10.78 1.82
N LYS A 121 3.76 9.92 0.83
CA LYS A 121 3.95 10.31 -0.58
C LYS A 121 3.53 9.18 -1.54
N SER A 122 2.79 9.54 -2.59
CA SER A 122 2.17 8.59 -3.52
C SER A 122 2.78 8.53 -4.94
N ARG A 123 3.94 9.17 -5.16
CA ARG A 123 4.59 9.31 -6.49
C ARG A 123 3.58 9.67 -7.59
N PRO A 124 2.92 10.83 -7.49
CA PRO A 124 1.63 11.06 -8.15
C PRO A 124 1.69 10.96 -9.68
N TRP A 125 2.72 11.53 -10.30
CA TRP A 125 2.84 11.57 -11.76
C TRP A 125 3.07 10.18 -12.36
N GLU A 126 3.98 9.41 -11.80
CA GLU A 126 4.33 8.09 -12.31
C GLU A 126 3.18 7.09 -12.09
N MET A 127 2.61 7.06 -10.88
CA MET A 127 1.49 6.17 -10.60
C MET A 127 0.24 6.54 -11.39
N PHE A 128 0.02 7.82 -11.66
CA PHE A 128 -1.02 8.22 -12.60
C PHE A 128 -0.81 7.61 -13.97
N GLU A 129 0.40 7.67 -14.52
CA GLU A 129 0.68 7.10 -15.85
C GLU A 129 0.51 5.57 -15.85
N PHE A 130 0.99 4.89 -14.80
CA PHE A 130 0.79 3.45 -14.65
C PHE A 130 -0.69 3.07 -14.59
N TYR A 131 -1.46 3.73 -13.71
CA TYR A 131 -2.89 3.45 -13.56
C TYR A 131 -3.70 3.87 -14.78
N ARG A 132 -3.31 4.94 -15.48
CA ARG A 132 -4.00 5.38 -16.71
C ARG A 132 -3.94 4.28 -17.77
N GLN A 133 -2.79 3.61 -17.88
CA GLN A 133 -2.61 2.50 -18.82
C GLN A 133 -3.37 1.23 -18.39
N SER A 134 -3.52 0.97 -17.07
CA SER A 134 -4.13 -0.28 -16.59
C SER A 134 -5.63 -0.20 -16.30
N ILE A 135 -6.12 0.91 -15.75
CA ILE A 135 -7.50 1.09 -15.31
C ILE A 135 -8.17 2.31 -15.93
N GLY A 136 -7.51 3.01 -16.86
CA GLY A 136 -8.06 4.17 -17.53
C GLY A 136 -7.98 5.46 -16.69
N ILE A 137 -8.13 6.59 -17.38
CA ILE A 137 -7.75 7.91 -16.85
C ILE A 137 -8.57 8.38 -15.66
N THR A 138 -9.89 8.17 -15.68
CA THR A 138 -10.80 8.61 -14.61
C THR A 138 -10.51 7.88 -13.31
N ARG A 139 -10.31 6.56 -13.38
CA ARG A 139 -10.02 5.73 -12.21
C ARG A 139 -8.61 5.99 -11.69
N ALA A 140 -7.64 6.21 -12.60
CA ALA A 140 -6.30 6.65 -12.23
C ALA A 140 -6.31 7.98 -11.45
N ALA A 141 -7.03 8.98 -11.95
CA ALA A 141 -7.17 10.27 -11.27
C ALA A 141 -7.80 10.12 -9.88
N ALA A 142 -8.86 9.30 -9.75
CA ALA A 142 -9.50 9.04 -8.46
C ALA A 142 -8.53 8.40 -7.44
N VAL A 143 -7.72 7.43 -7.87
CA VAL A 143 -6.70 6.82 -7.00
C VAL A 143 -5.66 7.84 -6.54
N ILE A 144 -5.14 8.67 -7.44
CA ILE A 144 -4.14 9.67 -7.06
C ILE A 144 -4.72 10.74 -6.12
N LYS A 145 -5.94 11.22 -6.38
CA LYS A 145 -6.65 12.14 -5.47
C LYS A 145 -6.82 11.56 -4.08
N PHE A 146 -7.25 10.30 -4.01
CA PHE A 146 -7.38 9.57 -2.75
C PHE A 146 -6.05 9.45 -2.01
N GLN A 147 -4.95 9.22 -2.72
CA GLN A 147 -3.64 9.13 -2.07
C GLN A 147 -3.11 10.50 -1.61
N LEU A 148 -3.35 11.57 -2.37
CA LEU A 148 -2.94 12.93 -2.02
C LEU A 148 -3.68 13.47 -0.79
N SER A 149 -4.94 13.08 -0.58
CA SER A 149 -5.74 13.56 0.57
C SER A 149 -5.19 13.10 1.93
N HIS A 150 -4.40 12.02 1.96
CA HIS A 150 -3.77 11.51 3.18
C HIS A 150 -2.82 12.50 3.85
N VAL A 151 -2.15 13.34 3.06
CA VAL A 151 -1.23 14.37 3.57
C VAL A 151 -1.97 15.29 4.53
N SER A 152 -3.07 15.89 4.07
CA SER A 152 -3.87 16.80 4.89
C SER A 152 -4.52 16.06 6.06
N GLU A 153 -5.08 14.87 5.83
CA GLU A 153 -5.78 14.09 6.85
C GLU A 153 -4.87 13.75 8.05
N LEU A 154 -3.70 13.17 7.79
CA LEU A 154 -2.79 12.73 8.86
C LEU A 154 -2.15 13.91 9.60
N VAL A 155 -1.79 14.99 8.88
CA VAL A 155 -1.23 16.20 9.50
C VAL A 155 -2.28 16.88 10.39
N GLN A 156 -3.52 17.02 9.92
CA GLN A 156 -4.60 17.63 10.70
C GLN A 156 -4.95 16.79 11.93
N MET A 157 -5.01 15.45 11.79
CA MET A 157 -5.27 14.56 12.91
C MET A 157 -4.20 14.70 14.01
N VAL A 158 -2.92 14.64 13.64
CA VAL A 158 -1.81 14.77 14.60
C VAL A 158 -1.83 16.13 15.30
N SER A 159 -2.13 17.19 14.55
CA SER A 159 -2.27 18.55 15.09
C SER A 159 -3.44 18.64 16.08
N TYR A 160 -4.61 18.13 15.73
CA TYR A 160 -5.82 18.16 16.55
C TYR A 160 -5.62 17.48 17.91
N PHE A 161 -4.96 16.32 17.95
CA PHE A 161 -4.69 15.61 19.20
C PHE A 161 -3.44 16.13 19.94
N GLY A 162 -2.67 17.05 19.36
CA GLY A 162 -1.45 17.58 19.97
C GLY A 162 -0.32 16.56 20.11
N TRP A 163 -0.23 15.56 19.22
CA TRP A 163 0.78 14.49 19.30
C TRP A 163 2.13 14.90 18.70
N ALA A 164 2.81 15.84 19.36
CA ALA A 164 4.07 16.43 18.86
C ALA A 164 5.20 15.40 18.64
N ASP A 165 5.26 14.33 19.44
CA ASP A 165 6.23 13.23 19.33
C ASP A 165 6.11 12.39 18.06
N VAL A 166 4.99 12.52 17.33
CA VAL A 166 4.80 11.88 16.03
C VAL A 166 5.68 12.54 14.95
N GLU A 167 6.17 13.76 15.18
CA GLU A 167 6.98 14.52 14.21
C GLU A 167 6.30 14.68 12.84
N CYS A 168 4.96 14.61 12.80
CA CYS A 168 4.18 14.75 11.57
C CYS A 168 4.24 16.19 11.08
N ARG A 169 4.63 16.37 9.83
CA ARG A 169 4.76 17.69 9.22
C ARG A 169 4.65 17.62 7.71
N GLU A 170 4.21 18.71 7.13
CA GLU A 170 4.30 18.91 5.68
C GLU A 170 5.74 19.24 5.28
N VAL A 171 6.14 18.76 4.11
CA VAL A 171 7.44 18.98 3.50
C VAL A 171 7.29 19.31 2.02
N GLU A 172 8.25 20.05 1.48
CA GLU A 172 8.44 20.11 0.03
C GLU A 172 9.26 18.88 -0.38
N THR A 173 8.67 17.97 -1.16
CA THR A 173 9.41 16.85 -1.74
C THR A 173 9.92 17.22 -3.13
N ALA A 174 11.11 16.75 -3.48
CA ALA A 174 11.66 16.84 -4.84
C ALA A 174 11.93 15.46 -5.42
N ASP A 175 11.39 15.16 -6.59
CA ASP A 175 11.82 14.01 -7.40
C ASP A 175 12.93 14.52 -8.32
N ILE A 176 14.17 14.07 -8.08
CA ILE A 176 15.38 14.49 -8.78
C ILE A 176 15.66 13.54 -9.93
N PHE A 177 15.74 14.07 -11.15
CA PHE A 177 16.04 13.31 -12.34
C PHE A 177 17.55 13.37 -12.63
N VAL A 178 18.18 12.21 -12.73
CA VAL A 178 19.62 12.12 -13.06
C VAL A 178 19.80 12.30 -14.56
N THR A 179 18.98 11.63 -15.37
CA THR A 179 19.10 11.69 -16.83
C THR A 179 18.13 12.69 -17.46
N GLU A 180 18.48 13.20 -18.63
CA GLU A 180 17.60 14.05 -19.44
C GLU A 180 16.36 13.29 -19.92
N GLU A 181 16.52 12.00 -20.28
CA GLU A 181 15.42 11.13 -20.71
C GLU A 181 14.35 11.00 -19.62
N GLU A 182 14.74 10.72 -18.38
CA GLU A 182 13.83 10.61 -17.24
C GLU A 182 13.06 11.91 -17.00
N ARG A 183 13.77 13.05 -17.04
CA ARG A 183 13.16 14.37 -16.85
C ARG A 183 12.15 14.71 -17.93
N VAL A 184 12.51 14.50 -19.21
CA VAL A 184 11.61 14.76 -20.35
C VAL A 184 10.37 13.89 -20.26
N SER A 185 10.54 12.59 -19.98
CA SER A 185 9.44 11.65 -19.79
C SER A 185 8.51 12.07 -18.64
N ALA A 186 9.08 12.38 -17.47
CA ALA A 186 8.32 12.82 -16.31
C ALA A 186 7.57 14.13 -16.59
N PHE A 187 8.19 15.10 -17.27
CA PHE A 187 7.56 16.37 -17.58
C PHE A 187 6.37 16.20 -18.54
N ALA A 188 6.46 15.32 -19.53
CA ALA A 188 5.34 15.01 -20.40
C ALA A 188 4.16 14.37 -19.63
N ILE A 189 4.44 13.51 -18.66
CA ILE A 189 3.42 12.93 -17.78
C ILE A 189 2.79 14.02 -16.89
N LEU A 190 3.60 14.93 -16.37
CA LEU A 190 3.15 16.06 -15.56
C LEU A 190 2.15 16.97 -16.30
N ASP A 191 2.31 17.17 -17.61
CA ASP A 191 1.33 17.91 -18.43
C ASP A 191 -0.01 17.18 -18.57
N ARG A 192 0.01 15.84 -18.56
CA ARG A 192 -1.20 15.01 -18.60
C ARG A 192 -1.95 15.00 -17.27
N ILE A 193 -1.25 14.73 -16.18
CA ILE A 193 -1.88 14.62 -14.85
C ILE A 193 -2.49 15.95 -14.40
N ARG A 194 -1.86 17.08 -14.73
CA ARG A 194 -2.36 18.43 -14.38
C ARG A 194 -3.79 18.69 -14.86
N ARG A 195 -4.19 18.08 -15.98
CA ARG A 195 -5.53 18.22 -16.56
C ARG A 195 -6.60 17.40 -15.82
N HIS A 196 -6.20 16.39 -15.04
CA HIS A 196 -7.11 15.41 -14.43
C HIS A 196 -7.08 15.42 -12.90
N VAL A 197 -5.99 15.90 -12.30
CA VAL A 197 -5.77 15.95 -10.85
C VAL A 197 -5.30 17.36 -10.47
N GLN A 198 -6.26 18.28 -10.33
CA GLN A 198 -5.99 19.69 -10.00
C GLN A 198 -5.43 19.87 -8.59
N GLU A 199 -5.69 18.91 -7.70
CA GLU A 199 -5.17 18.84 -6.34
C GLU A 199 -3.66 18.60 -6.32
N PHE A 200 -3.09 18.05 -7.39
CA PHE A 200 -1.65 17.82 -7.54
C PHE A 200 -0.95 19.06 -8.08
N GLN A 201 -0.54 19.94 -7.16
CA GLN A 201 0.23 21.13 -7.49
C GLN A 201 1.73 20.84 -7.44
N PHE A 202 2.43 21.16 -8.52
CA PHE A 202 3.86 20.89 -8.68
C PHE A 202 4.61 22.04 -9.37
N LYS A 203 5.94 22.08 -9.17
CA LYS A 203 6.87 23.00 -9.84
C LYS A 203 7.96 22.21 -10.56
N ARG A 204 8.33 22.67 -11.75
CA ARG A 204 9.44 22.11 -12.54
C ARG A 204 10.71 22.92 -12.31
N TRP A 205 11.81 22.21 -12.19
CA TRP A 205 13.14 22.77 -11.99
C TRP A 205 14.09 22.14 -12.99
N TYR A 206 14.97 22.95 -13.59
CA TYR A 206 15.89 22.54 -14.64
C TYR A 206 17.32 22.71 -14.15
N GLY A 207 18.17 21.70 -14.38
CA GLY A 207 19.62 21.71 -14.10
C GLY A 207 19.99 22.54 -12.86
N ARG A 208 20.67 23.66 -13.09
CA ARG A 208 21.17 24.54 -12.02
C ARG A 208 20.11 25.03 -11.03
N ALA A 209 18.92 25.36 -11.49
CA ALA A 209 17.85 25.82 -10.59
C ALA A 209 17.41 24.72 -9.60
N ALA A 210 17.41 23.46 -10.04
CA ALA A 210 17.16 22.32 -9.16
C ALA A 210 18.32 22.10 -8.17
N GLN A 211 19.57 22.25 -8.64
CA GLN A 211 20.78 22.16 -7.83
C GLN A 211 20.78 23.19 -6.70
N ASP A 212 20.55 24.46 -7.01
CA ASP A 212 20.57 25.54 -6.01
C ASP A 212 19.42 25.38 -5.00
N LYS A 213 18.24 24.95 -5.45
CA LYS A 213 17.06 24.79 -4.61
C LYS A 213 17.16 23.58 -3.68
N PHE A 214 17.52 22.40 -4.19
CA PHE A 214 17.44 21.12 -3.47
C PHE A 214 18.80 20.54 -3.06
N ALA A 215 19.89 21.20 -3.44
CA ALA A 215 21.27 20.83 -3.17
C ALA A 215 21.77 19.46 -3.71
N PRO A 216 21.23 18.83 -4.78
CA PRO A 216 21.93 17.74 -5.42
C PRO A 216 23.26 18.20 -6.04
N ASN A 217 24.09 17.23 -6.44
CA ASN A 217 25.31 17.43 -7.21
C ASN A 217 25.00 17.95 -8.64
N GLU A 218 26.04 18.11 -9.45
CA GLU A 218 25.91 18.66 -10.81
C GLU A 218 25.38 17.68 -11.86
N ASP A 219 25.31 16.38 -11.53
CA ASP A 219 24.97 15.29 -12.45
C ASP A 219 23.45 15.12 -12.67
N ILE A 220 22.65 16.10 -12.26
CA ILE A 220 21.19 16.04 -12.35
C ILE A 220 20.66 16.90 -13.49
N SER A 221 19.70 16.37 -14.24
CA SER A 221 19.05 17.07 -15.35
C SER A 221 17.97 18.04 -14.87
N GLY A 222 17.35 17.78 -13.71
CA GLY A 222 16.32 18.64 -13.13
C GLY A 222 15.56 17.97 -12.00
N ALA A 223 14.43 18.59 -11.63
CA ALA A 223 13.55 18.04 -10.61
C ALA A 223 12.09 18.48 -10.81
N VAL A 224 11.18 17.74 -10.19
CA VAL A 224 9.82 18.22 -9.90
C VAL A 224 9.64 18.32 -8.38
N SER A 225 9.09 19.43 -7.90
CA SER A 225 8.75 19.57 -6.47
C SER A 225 7.27 19.74 -6.23
N TYR A 226 6.79 19.20 -5.12
CA TYR A 226 5.38 19.23 -4.72
C TYR A 226 5.23 19.03 -3.21
N ARG A 227 4.00 19.21 -2.72
CA ARG A 227 3.64 19.02 -1.31
C ARG A 227 3.57 17.54 -0.96
N ALA A 228 4.21 17.15 0.14
CA ALA A 228 4.11 15.85 0.78
C ALA A 228 4.11 16.01 2.31
N ALA A 229 4.12 14.91 3.06
CA ALA A 229 4.35 14.94 4.50
C ALA A 229 5.30 13.83 4.95
N VAL A 230 5.84 14.00 6.15
CA VAL A 230 6.69 13.02 6.83
C VAL A 230 6.20 12.89 8.26
N MET A 231 6.22 11.67 8.81
CA MET A 231 5.96 11.41 10.23
C MET A 231 6.80 10.25 10.75
N ASN A 232 6.94 10.14 12.07
CA ASN A 232 7.31 8.89 12.73
C ASN A 232 6.08 7.95 12.74
N PRO A 233 6.06 6.90 11.92
CA PRO A 233 4.87 6.06 11.77
C PRO A 233 4.57 5.21 13.01
N PHE A 234 5.62 4.76 13.71
CA PHE A 234 5.44 3.99 14.93
C PHE A 234 4.80 4.86 16.01
N ALA A 235 5.34 6.07 16.22
CA ALA A 235 4.79 7.05 17.16
C ALA A 235 3.31 7.35 16.87
N PHE A 236 2.95 7.54 15.59
CA PHE A 236 1.57 7.76 15.19
C PHE A 236 0.65 6.61 15.62
N VAL A 237 0.99 5.37 15.24
CA VAL A 237 0.17 4.19 15.58
C VAL A 237 0.12 3.95 17.08
N TYR A 238 1.25 4.14 17.77
CA TYR A 238 1.34 4.08 19.23
C TYR A 238 0.36 5.06 19.89
N ARG A 239 0.33 6.31 19.42
CA ARG A 239 -0.57 7.34 19.96
C ARG A 239 -2.03 7.02 19.70
N VAL A 240 -2.37 6.51 18.52
CA VAL A 240 -3.73 6.04 18.20
C VAL A 240 -4.13 4.90 19.15
N TRP A 241 -3.31 3.87 19.33
CA TRP A 241 -3.65 2.78 20.24
C TRP A 241 -3.77 3.21 21.70
N THR A 242 -2.89 4.09 22.15
CA THR A 242 -2.94 4.65 23.52
C THR A 242 -4.24 5.45 23.72
N HIS A 243 -4.59 6.29 22.75
CA HIS A 243 -5.84 7.04 22.77
C HIS A 243 -7.06 6.11 22.83
N LEU A 244 -7.15 5.13 21.94
CA LEU A 244 -8.27 4.20 21.89
C LEU A 244 -8.38 3.35 23.16
N ARG A 245 -7.27 2.87 23.72
CA ARG A 245 -7.29 2.11 24.98
C ARG A 245 -7.75 2.96 26.15
N SER A 246 -7.37 4.24 26.21
CA SER A 246 -7.81 5.15 27.27
C SER A 246 -9.31 5.43 27.21
N LYS A 247 -9.86 5.58 26.00
CA LYS A 247 -11.26 5.96 25.76
C LYS A 247 -12.22 4.77 25.72
N TYR A 248 -11.77 3.60 25.25
CA TYR A 248 -12.62 2.44 24.93
C TYR A 248 -12.16 1.14 25.62
N ALA A 249 -11.52 1.23 26.78
CA ALA A 249 -11.01 0.08 27.53
C ALA A 249 -11.98 -1.11 27.68
N PRO A 250 -13.31 -0.93 27.88
CA PRO A 250 -14.25 -2.06 27.98
C PRO A 250 -14.50 -2.81 26.66
N TRP A 251 -14.16 -2.18 25.53
CA TRP A 251 -14.57 -2.62 24.18
C TRP A 251 -13.38 -2.96 23.28
N LEU A 252 -12.15 -2.64 23.68
CA LEU A 252 -10.95 -2.83 22.87
C LEU A 252 -9.89 -3.65 23.62
N PHE A 253 -9.51 -4.79 23.04
CA PHE A 253 -8.51 -5.70 23.59
C PHE A 253 -7.39 -5.94 22.59
N LEU A 254 -6.14 -5.72 23.00
CA LEU A 254 -4.96 -5.96 22.17
C LEU A 254 -4.18 -7.14 22.76
N LYS A 255 -3.79 -8.08 21.89
CA LYS A 255 -2.93 -9.23 22.22
C LYS A 255 -1.73 -9.26 21.28
N THR A 256 -0.58 -8.83 21.79
CA THR A 256 0.73 -8.90 21.11
C THR A 256 1.46 -10.18 21.52
N ASN A 257 2.45 -10.59 20.74
CA ASN A 257 3.12 -11.89 20.86
C ASN A 257 2.13 -13.07 20.76
N THR A 258 1.03 -12.87 20.03
CA THR A 258 -0.03 -13.85 19.82
C THR A 258 -0.23 -14.03 18.33
N SER A 259 0.02 -15.23 17.82
CA SER A 259 -0.16 -15.53 16.40
C SER A 259 -1.53 -16.15 16.16
N VAL A 260 -2.24 -15.65 15.14
CA VAL A 260 -3.39 -16.38 14.58
C VAL A 260 -2.86 -17.63 13.89
N VAL A 261 -3.46 -18.78 14.17
CA VAL A 261 -3.05 -20.09 13.63
C VAL A 261 -3.99 -20.51 12.51
N SER A 262 -5.30 -20.37 12.71
CA SER A 262 -6.31 -20.67 11.71
C SER A 262 -7.58 -19.83 11.90
N ILE A 263 -8.39 -19.76 10.83
CA ILE A 263 -9.73 -19.18 10.84
C ILE A 263 -10.68 -20.26 10.35
N GLU A 264 -11.69 -20.56 11.16
CA GLU A 264 -12.66 -21.62 10.89
C GLU A 264 -14.08 -21.03 10.86
N VAL A 265 -14.92 -21.54 9.97
CA VAL A 265 -16.35 -21.28 10.02
C VAL A 265 -16.95 -22.12 11.15
N THR A 266 -17.77 -21.51 11.99
CA THR A 266 -18.39 -22.24 13.09
C THR A 266 -19.68 -22.95 12.64
N LYS A 267 -20.17 -23.89 13.46
CA LYS A 267 -21.54 -24.42 13.38
C LYS A 267 -22.52 -23.68 14.29
N ASP A 268 -22.04 -22.62 14.95
CA ASP A 268 -22.80 -21.78 15.87
C ASP A 268 -23.78 -20.90 15.08
N ASP A 269 -24.98 -20.69 15.61
CA ASP A 269 -26.00 -19.84 15.00
C ASP A 269 -25.81 -18.35 15.39
N ILE A 270 -24.84 -18.02 16.27
CA ILE A 270 -24.57 -16.66 16.76
C ILE A 270 -23.30 -16.06 16.15
N TYR A 271 -22.24 -16.85 15.98
CA TYR A 271 -20.92 -16.38 15.54
C TYR A 271 -20.47 -17.07 14.26
N ALA A 272 -20.17 -16.31 13.21
CA ALA A 272 -19.75 -16.87 11.92
C ALA A 272 -18.37 -17.55 11.94
N TYR A 273 -17.43 -17.06 12.74
CA TYR A 273 -16.02 -17.50 12.72
C TYR A 273 -15.49 -17.85 14.10
N ASN A 274 -14.56 -18.79 14.12
CA ASN A 274 -13.66 -19.07 15.24
C ASN A 274 -12.22 -18.81 14.78
N VAL A 275 -11.56 -17.82 15.37
CA VAL A 275 -10.17 -17.47 15.11
C VAL A 275 -9.31 -18.13 16.17
N LYS A 276 -8.53 -19.14 15.76
CA LYS A 276 -7.62 -19.86 16.66
C LYS A 276 -6.31 -19.13 16.77
N THR A 277 -5.77 -19.02 17.98
CA THR A 277 -4.49 -18.35 18.21
C THR A 277 -3.59 -19.14 19.14
N THR A 278 -2.34 -18.72 19.25
CA THR A 278 -1.39 -19.29 20.22
C THR A 278 -1.73 -18.94 21.68
N ASP A 279 -2.67 -18.02 21.93
CA ASP A 279 -3.09 -17.60 23.26
C ASP A 279 -4.62 -17.36 23.30
N GLY A 280 -5.38 -18.44 23.10
CA GLY A 280 -6.84 -18.45 23.15
C GLY A 280 -7.53 -18.43 21.79
N ASP A 281 -8.76 -18.94 21.76
CA ASP A 281 -9.63 -18.96 20.57
C ASP A 281 -10.71 -17.87 20.73
N PHE A 282 -11.03 -17.16 19.65
CA PHE A 282 -12.02 -16.08 19.66
C PHE A 282 -13.14 -16.32 18.65
N LYS A 283 -14.38 -16.34 19.14
CA LYS A 283 -15.58 -16.38 18.29
C LYS A 283 -15.98 -14.96 17.88
N CYS A 284 -16.24 -14.75 16.59
CA CYS A 284 -16.62 -13.44 16.05
C CYS A 284 -17.49 -13.50 14.80
N ASN A 285 -18.08 -12.36 14.43
CA ASN A 285 -18.86 -12.20 13.21
C ASN A 285 -18.07 -11.55 12.07
N HIS A 286 -17.03 -10.78 12.37
CA HIS A 286 -16.17 -10.19 11.36
C HIS A 286 -14.69 -10.46 11.62
N VAL A 287 -13.97 -10.83 10.55
CA VAL A 287 -12.51 -10.94 10.56
C VAL A 287 -11.94 -9.89 9.62
N MET A 288 -11.08 -9.02 10.13
CA MET A 288 -10.41 -7.96 9.38
C MET A 288 -8.93 -8.30 9.18
N HIS A 289 -8.56 -8.58 7.93
CA HIS A 289 -7.18 -8.81 7.52
C HIS A 289 -6.43 -7.49 7.30
N ALA A 290 -5.59 -7.12 8.27
CA ALA A 290 -4.76 -5.90 8.30
C ALA A 290 -3.25 -6.21 8.41
N GLU A 291 -2.85 -7.45 8.15
CA GLU A 291 -1.48 -7.98 8.21
C GLU A 291 -0.64 -7.73 6.93
N ASN A 292 -1.16 -6.88 6.02
CA ASN A 292 -0.50 -6.45 4.78
C ASN A 292 0.09 -7.61 3.95
N ALA A 293 1.41 -7.78 3.92
CA ALA A 293 2.08 -8.79 3.09
C ALA A 293 1.74 -10.23 3.48
N TYR A 294 1.37 -10.45 4.74
CA TYR A 294 1.08 -11.78 5.29
C TYR A 294 -0.38 -12.21 5.06
N ALA A 295 -1.23 -11.38 4.42
CA ALA A 295 -2.66 -11.68 4.25
C ALA A 295 -2.94 -12.99 3.49
N THR A 296 -2.04 -13.39 2.58
CA THR A 296 -2.14 -14.66 1.83
C THR A 296 -1.90 -15.91 2.69
N GLN A 297 -1.48 -15.73 3.95
CA GLN A 297 -1.49 -16.79 4.98
C GLN A 297 -2.91 -17.36 5.12
N PHE A 298 -3.90 -16.48 5.26
CA PHE A 298 -5.28 -16.85 5.55
C PHE A 298 -6.23 -16.67 4.37
N ILE A 299 -5.78 -16.07 3.26
CA ILE A 299 -6.58 -15.85 2.05
C ILE A 299 -5.91 -16.56 0.85
N PRO A 300 -6.07 -17.89 0.71
CA PRO A 300 -5.38 -18.67 -0.32
C PRO A 300 -5.63 -18.18 -1.75
N GLY A 301 -6.82 -17.67 -2.06
CA GLY A 301 -7.19 -17.16 -3.38
C GLY A 301 -6.41 -15.91 -3.82
N LEU A 302 -5.68 -15.26 -2.91
CA LEU A 302 -4.80 -14.13 -3.23
C LEU A 302 -3.34 -14.55 -3.45
N ARG A 303 -2.98 -15.83 -3.26
CA ARG A 303 -1.64 -16.34 -3.61
C ARG A 303 -1.41 -16.20 -5.12
N GLY A 304 -0.23 -15.73 -5.50
CA GLY A 304 0.09 -15.33 -6.87
C GLY A 304 -0.56 -14.00 -7.32
N LYS A 305 -1.41 -13.37 -6.51
CA LYS A 305 -2.00 -12.04 -6.78
C LYS A 305 -1.35 -10.93 -5.96
N MET A 306 -0.93 -11.27 -4.76
CA MET A 306 -0.09 -10.43 -3.92
C MET A 306 0.94 -11.26 -3.18
N THR A 307 2.05 -10.63 -2.80
CA THR A 307 3.13 -11.30 -2.08
C THR A 307 3.99 -10.30 -1.31
N GLY A 308 4.84 -10.82 -0.43
CA GLY A 308 5.83 -10.04 0.31
C GLY A 308 7.01 -9.61 -0.55
N VAL A 309 7.56 -8.42 -0.28
CA VAL A 309 8.83 -7.95 -0.82
C VAL A 309 9.68 -7.43 0.31
N ALA A 310 10.91 -7.94 0.42
CA ALA A 310 11.88 -7.42 1.36
C ALA A 310 12.41 -6.06 0.87
N ALA A 311 12.09 -5.00 1.63
CA ALA A 311 12.51 -3.64 1.37
C ALA A 311 13.59 -3.23 2.37
N GLY A 312 14.67 -2.63 1.90
CA GLY A 312 15.76 -2.17 2.77
C GLY A 312 15.64 -0.71 3.16
N MET A 313 16.03 -0.42 4.38
CA MET A 313 16.15 0.93 4.91
C MET A 313 17.56 1.20 5.40
N CYS A 314 17.91 2.47 5.43
CA CYS A 314 19.11 2.97 6.06
C CYS A 314 18.78 4.22 6.87
N ALA A 315 19.34 4.35 8.07
CA ALA A 315 19.41 5.60 8.80
C ALA A 315 20.88 5.97 8.99
N GLN A 316 21.24 7.18 8.61
CA GLN A 316 22.61 7.67 8.70
C GLN A 316 22.63 9.13 9.11
N ARG A 317 23.72 9.55 9.76
CA ARG A 317 23.91 10.98 10.01
C ARG A 317 24.15 11.68 8.67
N PRO A 318 23.62 12.89 8.48
CA PRO A 318 24.01 13.68 7.32
C PRO A 318 25.51 13.98 7.35
N GLY A 319 26.13 14.07 6.18
CA GLY A 319 27.52 14.48 6.05
C GLY A 319 27.77 15.90 6.55
N ASN A 320 29.03 16.23 6.84
CA ASN A 320 29.41 17.50 7.49
C ASN A 320 29.03 18.75 6.70
N ASN A 321 28.89 18.65 5.37
CA ASN A 321 28.50 19.77 4.50
C ASN A 321 27.01 19.75 4.13
N PHE A 322 26.27 18.70 4.54
CA PHE A 322 24.89 18.52 4.14
C PHE A 322 24.03 19.69 4.62
N PRO A 323 23.30 20.37 3.72
CA PRO A 323 22.54 21.54 4.10
C PRO A 323 21.45 21.14 5.09
N ASN A 324 21.48 21.75 6.27
CA ASN A 324 20.45 21.51 7.26
C ASN A 324 19.12 22.13 6.81
N ARG A 325 18.20 21.29 6.31
CA ARG A 325 16.84 21.71 5.90
C ARG A 325 15.85 21.64 7.06
N ASN A 326 16.29 21.35 8.27
CA ASN A 326 15.47 21.13 9.46
C ASN A 326 14.29 20.15 9.19
N GLY A 327 14.54 19.12 8.37
CA GLY A 327 13.52 18.15 7.98
C GLY A 327 12.35 18.71 7.15
N LYS A 328 12.45 19.92 6.57
CA LYS A 328 11.40 20.55 5.74
C LYS A 328 11.41 20.10 4.27
N THR A 329 12.39 19.30 3.88
CA THR A 329 12.57 18.81 2.51
C THR A 329 12.76 17.30 2.54
N SER A 330 12.15 16.62 1.57
CA SER A 330 12.41 15.22 1.25
C SER A 330 12.77 15.07 -0.22
N TRP A 331 13.40 13.97 -0.58
CA TRP A 331 13.85 13.72 -1.95
C TRP A 331 13.41 12.33 -2.41
N SER A 332 13.16 12.19 -3.71
CA SER A 332 13.18 10.91 -4.41
C SER A 332 14.18 10.94 -5.52
N ILE A 333 14.80 9.80 -5.77
CA ILE A 333 15.65 9.54 -6.92
C ILE A 333 14.95 8.46 -7.74
N PRO A 334 14.12 8.82 -8.74
CA PRO A 334 13.62 7.88 -9.72
C PRO A 334 14.79 7.33 -10.56
N HIS A 335 14.83 6.01 -10.75
CA HIS A 335 15.72 5.37 -11.71
C HIS A 335 14.97 4.22 -12.39
N GLY A 336 14.57 4.43 -13.65
CA GLY A 336 13.68 3.51 -14.36
C GLY A 336 12.32 3.33 -13.67
N LYS A 337 12.04 2.13 -13.14
CA LYS A 337 10.80 1.81 -12.40
C LYS A 337 11.01 1.83 -10.88
N GLU A 338 12.20 2.17 -10.42
CA GLU A 338 12.60 2.15 -9.01
C GLU A 338 12.73 3.56 -8.45
N HIS A 339 12.64 3.66 -7.13
CA HIS A 339 12.75 4.91 -6.40
C HIS A 339 13.50 4.69 -5.10
N ASP A 340 14.51 5.53 -4.87
CA ASP A 340 15.00 5.79 -3.53
C ASP A 340 14.27 7.00 -2.96
N THR A 341 13.86 6.93 -1.70
CA THR A 341 13.19 8.02 -0.97
C THR A 341 14.03 8.40 0.23
N ILE A 342 14.34 9.67 0.34
CA ILE A 342 15.22 10.25 1.34
C ILE A 342 14.42 11.25 2.17
N VAL A 343 14.43 11.07 3.49
CA VAL A 343 13.78 11.94 4.46
C VAL A 343 14.82 12.39 5.49
N GLN A 344 14.85 13.68 5.81
CA GLN A 344 15.64 14.18 6.94
C GLN A 344 14.74 14.40 8.15
N ARG A 345 15.15 13.97 9.34
CA ARG A 345 14.47 14.33 10.59
C ARG A 345 14.67 15.82 10.95
N PRO A 346 13.82 16.39 11.81
CA PRO A 346 14.04 17.71 12.36
C PRO A 346 15.39 17.80 13.09
N THR A 347 15.97 19.00 13.11
CA THR A 347 17.16 19.29 13.93
C THR A 347 16.78 19.31 15.39
N PHE A 348 17.58 18.67 16.23
CA PHE A 348 17.37 18.65 17.67
C PHE A 348 18.68 18.99 18.39
N ASN A 349 18.63 19.89 19.38
CA ASN A 349 19.80 20.34 20.15
C ASN A 349 21.01 20.73 19.28
N ARG A 350 20.76 21.53 18.22
CA ARG A 350 21.77 21.98 17.23
C ARG A 350 22.45 20.85 16.44
N ARG A 351 22.02 19.61 16.60
CA ARG A 351 22.45 18.47 15.78
C ARG A 351 21.49 18.28 14.60
N PRO A 352 22.00 18.25 13.36
CA PRO A 352 21.20 17.90 12.19
C PRO A 352 20.48 16.57 12.41
N GLY A 353 19.20 16.51 12.03
CA GLY A 353 18.43 15.27 12.11
C GLY A 353 19.00 14.22 11.16
N ASP A 354 18.92 12.95 11.58
CA ASP A 354 19.39 11.83 10.77
C ASP A 354 18.61 11.75 9.45
N VAL A 355 19.28 11.22 8.42
CA VAL A 355 18.75 10.98 7.08
C VAL A 355 18.31 9.53 6.97
N LEU A 356 17.03 9.31 6.66
CA LEU A 356 16.44 8.01 6.43
C LEU A 356 16.26 7.77 4.93
N VAL A 357 16.83 6.69 4.44
CA VAL A 357 16.79 6.26 3.04
C VAL A 357 16.02 4.96 2.93
N CYS A 358 15.11 4.89 1.98
CA CYS A 358 14.28 3.72 1.65
C CYS A 358 14.37 3.48 0.14
N GLY A 359 14.62 2.25 -0.31
CA GLY A 359 14.65 1.96 -1.75
C GLY A 359 15.26 0.60 -2.10
N SER A 360 15.90 0.54 -3.27
CA SER A 360 16.48 -0.69 -3.86
C SER A 360 15.45 -1.83 -3.98
N PHE A 361 14.33 -1.61 -4.66
CA PHE A 361 13.29 -2.64 -4.78
C PHE A 361 13.59 -3.70 -5.85
N ALA A 362 14.39 -3.37 -6.88
CA ALA A 362 14.69 -4.27 -7.98
C ALA A 362 16.17 -4.29 -8.44
N SER A 363 17.07 -3.56 -7.77
CA SER A 363 18.52 -3.55 -8.06
C SER A 363 19.30 -4.78 -7.57
N ASP A 364 18.76 -5.98 -7.78
CA ASP A 364 19.52 -7.23 -7.71
C ASP A 364 19.52 -7.91 -9.09
N ASP A 365 20.57 -8.67 -9.37
CA ASP A 365 20.95 -9.27 -10.67
C ASP A 365 19.97 -10.32 -11.25
N GLY A 366 18.67 -10.27 -10.93
CA GLY A 366 17.67 -11.23 -11.39
C GLY A 366 16.21 -10.84 -11.20
N VAL A 367 15.37 -11.50 -12.00
CA VAL A 367 13.91 -11.31 -12.01
C VAL A 367 13.33 -11.67 -10.63
N GLY A 368 12.86 -10.65 -9.90
CA GLY A 368 12.07 -10.84 -8.68
C GLY A 368 12.80 -11.51 -7.53
N THR A 369 14.12 -11.36 -7.40
CA THR A 369 14.91 -11.95 -6.31
C THR A 369 14.46 -11.51 -4.92
N LYS A 370 13.88 -10.30 -4.78
CA LYS A 370 13.32 -9.80 -3.51
C LYS A 370 11.83 -10.12 -3.30
N VAL A 371 11.18 -10.78 -4.26
CA VAL A 371 9.74 -11.04 -4.28
C VAL A 371 9.41 -12.41 -3.65
N GLY A 372 8.32 -12.49 -2.89
CA GLY A 372 7.96 -13.67 -2.12
C GLY A 372 8.93 -13.97 -0.99
N LEU A 373 9.55 -12.93 -0.43
CA LEU A 373 10.40 -13.02 0.75
C LEU A 373 9.67 -12.44 1.96
N TYR A 374 9.81 -13.12 3.10
CA TYR A 374 9.12 -12.80 4.36
C TYR A 374 10.07 -12.72 5.56
N ASP A 375 11.38 -12.87 5.32
CA ASP A 375 12.42 -12.74 6.33
C ASP A 375 12.91 -11.29 6.40
N ASP A 376 12.51 -10.58 7.46
CA ASP A 376 12.97 -9.21 7.78
C ASP A 376 14.09 -9.19 8.85
N THR A 377 14.73 -10.34 9.10
CA THR A 377 15.85 -10.45 10.05
C THR A 377 17.20 -10.07 9.44
N ARG A 378 17.29 -10.01 8.11
CA ARG A 378 18.54 -9.76 7.37
C ARG A 378 18.31 -8.72 6.28
N VAL A 379 19.38 -8.00 5.95
CA VAL A 379 19.44 -7.12 4.77
C VAL A 379 20.34 -7.81 3.74
N ASN A 380 19.96 -7.76 2.46
CA ASN A 380 20.80 -8.30 1.38
C ASN A 380 22.05 -7.40 1.21
N PRO A 381 23.27 -7.97 1.04
CA PRO A 381 24.50 -7.23 0.75
C PRO A 381 24.37 -6.11 -0.30
N SER A 382 23.67 -6.30 -1.41
CA SER A 382 23.48 -5.24 -2.43
C SER A 382 22.74 -4.03 -1.86
N THR A 383 21.79 -4.30 -0.97
CA THR A 383 20.98 -3.27 -0.29
C THR A 383 21.79 -2.56 0.79
N GLU A 384 22.65 -3.30 1.52
CA GLU A 384 23.60 -2.73 2.48
C GLU A 384 24.66 -1.85 1.81
N ALA A 385 25.06 -2.15 0.57
CA ALA A 385 25.97 -1.31 -0.19
C ALA A 385 25.25 -0.06 -0.76
N HIS A 386 24.07 -0.23 -1.35
CA HIS A 386 23.36 0.84 -2.07
C HIS A 386 22.81 1.93 -1.14
N LEU A 387 22.05 1.56 -0.09
CA LEU A 387 21.27 2.54 0.67
C LEU A 387 22.11 3.55 1.46
N PRO A 388 23.25 3.17 2.08
CA PRO A 388 24.16 4.15 2.66
C PRO A 388 24.83 5.02 1.60
N GLY A 389 25.11 4.48 0.40
CA GLY A 389 25.85 5.16 -0.65
C GLY A 389 25.03 6.16 -1.48
N ILE A 390 23.73 5.93 -1.69
CA ILE A 390 22.95 6.72 -2.65
C ILE A 390 22.81 8.21 -2.26
N ALA A 391 22.58 8.52 -0.97
CA ALA A 391 22.46 9.91 -0.53
C ALA A 391 23.80 10.66 -0.66
N PRO A 392 24.94 10.16 -0.14
CA PRO A 392 26.26 10.75 -0.39
C PRO A 392 26.55 10.96 -1.87
N THR A 393 26.22 10.00 -2.74
CA THR A 393 26.43 10.12 -4.18
C THR A 393 25.63 11.26 -4.79
N ILE A 394 24.32 11.33 -4.51
CA ILE A 394 23.44 12.36 -5.08
C ILE A 394 23.77 13.76 -4.58
N PHE A 395 24.19 13.91 -3.33
CA PHE A 395 24.54 15.22 -2.77
C PHE A 395 26.02 15.59 -2.97
N GLY A 396 26.89 14.62 -3.30
CA GLY A 396 28.28 14.83 -3.68
C GLY A 396 29.07 15.69 -2.67
N TYR A 397 29.78 16.71 -3.15
CA TYR A 397 30.53 17.64 -2.29
C TYR A 397 29.66 18.37 -1.26
N ARG A 398 28.35 18.50 -1.53
CA ARG A 398 27.38 19.08 -0.60
C ARG A 398 26.97 18.09 0.49
N TRP A 399 27.24 16.79 0.36
CA TRP A 399 27.20 15.86 1.50
C TRP A 399 28.41 16.10 2.41
N GLY A 400 29.60 16.14 1.82
CA GLY A 400 30.87 16.26 2.54
C GLY A 400 31.30 14.96 3.21
N ASP A 401 32.23 15.05 4.15
CA ASP A 401 32.74 13.87 4.85
C ASP A 401 31.71 13.31 5.84
N GLN A 402 31.79 12.00 6.08
CA GLN A 402 30.99 11.35 7.11
C GLN A 402 31.46 11.81 8.51
N PRO A 403 30.53 12.11 9.44
CA PRO A 403 30.90 12.41 10.81
C PRO A 403 31.66 11.24 11.48
N THR A 404 32.49 11.56 12.47
CA THR A 404 33.16 10.52 13.27
C THR A 404 32.14 9.67 14.04
N ASN A 405 32.33 8.34 14.08
CA ASN A 405 31.45 7.39 14.76
C ASN A 405 29.97 7.48 14.29
N SER A 406 29.76 7.60 12.98
CA SER A 406 28.42 7.65 12.38
C SER A 406 28.17 6.55 11.36
N GLU A 407 28.42 5.30 11.75
CA GLU A 407 28.11 4.16 10.90
C GLU A 407 26.61 4.13 10.56
N PRO A 408 26.26 4.00 9.27
CA PRO A 408 24.88 3.82 8.84
C PRO A 408 24.27 2.57 9.47
N LYS A 409 23.02 2.67 9.91
CA LYS A 409 22.23 1.53 10.39
C LYS A 409 21.27 1.09 9.31
N THR A 410 21.36 -0.17 8.89
CA THR A 410 20.46 -0.78 7.92
C THR A 410 19.52 -1.77 8.58
N TRP A 411 18.30 -1.89 8.03
CA TRP A 411 17.35 -2.93 8.41
C TRP A 411 16.42 -3.23 7.25
N ALA A 412 15.73 -4.37 7.31
CA ALA A 412 14.74 -4.76 6.31
C ALA A 412 13.32 -4.62 6.85
N GLY A 413 12.33 -4.51 5.97
CA GLY A 413 10.92 -4.68 6.29
C GLY A 413 10.17 -5.32 5.13
N ILE A 414 9.15 -6.11 5.45
CA ILE A 414 8.33 -6.78 4.43
C ILE A 414 7.18 -5.87 4.01
N ILE A 415 7.25 -5.32 2.81
CA ILE A 415 6.10 -4.67 2.17
C ILE A 415 5.30 -5.69 1.37
N ALA A 416 4.13 -5.29 0.89
CA ALA A 416 3.33 -6.11 -0.01
C ALA A 416 3.35 -5.50 -1.41
N VAL A 417 3.33 -6.34 -2.44
CA VAL A 417 3.11 -5.94 -3.84
C VAL A 417 1.94 -6.74 -4.42
N THR A 418 1.18 -6.12 -5.32
CA THR A 418 0.10 -6.76 -6.09
C THR A 418 0.39 -6.68 -7.59
N GLY A 419 -0.18 -7.57 -8.40
CA GLY A 419 0.11 -7.60 -9.84
C GLY A 419 -0.37 -6.37 -10.62
N ASP A 420 -1.36 -5.65 -10.09
CA ASP A 420 -1.93 -4.44 -10.68
C ASP A 420 -1.52 -3.15 -9.94
N MET A 421 -0.60 -3.24 -8.98
CA MET A 421 -0.13 -2.15 -8.12
C MET A 421 -1.21 -1.44 -7.31
N LEU A 422 -2.41 -2.02 -7.19
CA LEU A 422 -3.51 -1.50 -6.38
C LEU A 422 -3.66 -2.33 -5.09
N PRO A 423 -4.00 -1.72 -3.94
CA PRO A 423 -4.31 -2.48 -2.74
C PRO A 423 -5.61 -3.26 -2.87
N PHE A 424 -5.77 -4.32 -2.09
CA PHE A 424 -7.04 -5.01 -1.90
C PHE A 424 -7.74 -4.45 -0.68
N VAL A 425 -8.93 -3.87 -0.88
CA VAL A 425 -9.68 -3.20 0.19
C VAL A 425 -11.19 -3.46 0.03
N GLY A 426 -11.78 -4.26 0.92
CA GLY A 426 -13.21 -4.57 0.89
C GLY A 426 -13.57 -5.93 1.50
N ARG A 427 -14.86 -6.29 1.39
CA ARG A 427 -15.37 -7.63 1.74
C ARG A 427 -14.75 -8.67 0.81
N LEU A 428 -14.29 -9.78 1.36
CA LEU A 428 -13.77 -10.91 0.60
C LEU A 428 -14.91 -11.81 0.14
N ASP A 429 -14.81 -12.29 -1.11
CA ASP A 429 -15.66 -13.37 -1.60
C ASP A 429 -15.25 -14.69 -0.92
N PRO A 430 -16.20 -15.52 -0.46
CA PRO A 430 -15.92 -16.85 0.11
C PRO A 430 -15.01 -17.73 -0.76
N LYS A 431 -15.01 -17.55 -2.08
CA LYS A 431 -14.11 -18.26 -3.01
C LYS A 431 -12.63 -17.89 -2.81
N LEU A 432 -12.33 -16.71 -2.29
CA LEU A 432 -10.96 -16.26 -2.01
C LEU A 432 -10.42 -16.85 -0.71
N THR A 433 -11.29 -17.00 0.30
CA THR A 433 -10.90 -17.47 1.64
C THR A 433 -11.07 -18.98 1.80
N GLY A 434 -11.92 -19.60 0.97
CA GLY A 434 -12.35 -20.99 1.12
C GLY A 434 -13.32 -21.20 2.28
N ARG A 435 -13.96 -20.12 2.77
CA ARG A 435 -14.81 -20.13 3.97
C ARG A 435 -16.18 -19.51 3.67
N THR A 436 -17.23 -20.32 3.81
CA THR A 436 -18.62 -19.91 3.57
C THR A 436 -19.41 -19.97 4.88
N PRO A 437 -19.57 -18.85 5.61
CA PRO A 437 -20.38 -18.81 6.83
C PRO A 437 -21.88 -18.98 6.53
N ASN A 438 -22.63 -19.51 7.48
CA ASN A 438 -24.10 -19.58 7.38
C ASN A 438 -24.73 -18.21 7.74
N LEU A 439 -24.96 -17.37 6.73
CA LEU A 439 -25.32 -15.96 6.91
C LEU A 439 -26.76 -15.74 7.44
N GLN A 440 -27.72 -16.59 7.08
CA GLN A 440 -29.15 -16.34 7.39
C GLN A 440 -29.50 -16.48 8.87
N LYS A 441 -28.91 -17.46 9.56
CA LYS A 441 -29.18 -17.69 10.99
C LYS A 441 -28.51 -16.64 11.89
N ASN A 442 -27.28 -16.25 11.56
CA ASN A 442 -26.50 -15.31 12.35
C ASN A 442 -27.14 -13.91 12.42
N ILE A 443 -27.72 -13.41 11.31
CA ILE A 443 -28.35 -12.09 11.27
C ILE A 443 -29.61 -12.06 12.13
N GLN A 444 -30.43 -13.10 12.06
CA GLN A 444 -31.65 -13.22 12.87
C GLN A 444 -31.34 -13.31 14.36
N ALA A 445 -30.26 -14.00 14.73
CA ALA A 445 -29.83 -14.16 16.12
C ALA A 445 -29.20 -12.87 16.72
N THR A 446 -28.55 -12.04 15.90
CA THR A 446 -27.74 -10.90 16.38
C THR A 446 -28.34 -9.52 16.10
N ASN A 447 -29.41 -9.44 15.30
CA ASN A 447 -30.01 -8.18 14.84
C ASN A 447 -28.97 -7.26 14.16
N ALA A 448 -27.96 -7.87 13.50
CA ALA A 448 -26.82 -7.15 12.94
C ALA A 448 -27.21 -6.34 11.69
N TYR A 449 -26.77 -5.08 11.64
CA TYR A 449 -26.97 -4.19 10.49
C TYR A 449 -26.17 -4.60 9.24
N VAL A 450 -25.12 -5.40 9.42
CA VAL A 450 -24.23 -5.88 8.35
C VAL A 450 -24.03 -7.38 8.50
N GLU A 451 -24.09 -8.09 7.39
CA GLU A 451 -23.86 -9.53 7.38
C GLU A 451 -22.44 -9.89 7.85
N PRO A 452 -22.26 -10.97 8.64
CA PRO A 452 -20.94 -11.50 8.98
C PRO A 452 -20.04 -11.72 7.75
N GLY A 453 -18.73 -11.52 7.89
CA GLY A 453 -17.83 -11.53 6.75
C GLY A 453 -16.36 -11.35 7.07
N GLU A 454 -15.53 -11.74 6.11
CA GLU A 454 -14.10 -11.46 6.11
C GLU A 454 -13.81 -10.24 5.25
N TRP A 455 -12.89 -9.39 5.70
CA TRP A 455 -12.57 -8.11 5.11
C TRP A 455 -11.06 -7.98 4.96
N ILE A 456 -10.59 -7.29 3.93
CA ILE A 456 -9.16 -7.06 3.72
C ILE A 456 -8.87 -5.58 3.55
N SER A 457 -7.72 -5.15 4.06
CA SER A 457 -7.05 -3.92 3.62
C SER A 457 -5.55 -4.16 3.66
N ALA A 458 -4.98 -4.47 2.49
CA ALA A 458 -3.61 -4.94 2.35
C ALA A 458 -3.08 -4.72 0.92
N GLY A 459 -1.79 -4.99 0.68
CA GLY A 459 -1.25 -4.94 -0.69
C GLY A 459 -0.88 -3.54 -1.15
N TYR A 460 -0.39 -2.67 -0.24
CA TYR A 460 -0.21 -1.25 -0.54
C TYR A 460 0.93 -0.90 -1.51
N CYS A 461 1.69 -1.86 -2.02
CA CYS A 461 2.71 -1.66 -3.06
C CYS A 461 3.75 -0.58 -2.70
N GLY A 462 4.20 -0.57 -1.44
CA GLY A 462 5.14 0.43 -0.92
C GLY A 462 4.52 1.80 -0.58
N MET A 463 3.22 2.01 -0.83
CA MET A 463 2.50 3.28 -0.65
C MET A 463 1.57 3.27 0.57
N GLY A 464 1.94 2.54 1.64
CA GLY A 464 1.08 2.33 2.81
C GLY A 464 0.70 3.62 3.53
N LEU A 465 1.65 4.52 3.78
CA LEU A 465 1.38 5.75 4.55
C LEU A 465 0.46 6.75 3.84
N CYS A 466 0.36 6.71 2.51
CA CYS A 466 -0.55 7.55 1.74
C CYS A 466 -1.79 6.79 1.23
N THR A 467 -2.11 5.62 1.81
CA THR A 467 -3.25 4.80 1.37
C THR A 467 -4.00 4.14 2.54
N ALA A 468 -3.27 3.60 3.51
CA ALA A 468 -3.82 2.70 4.51
C ALA A 468 -4.80 3.35 5.49
N TRP A 469 -4.55 4.60 5.89
CA TRP A 469 -5.39 5.28 6.89
C TRP A 469 -6.82 5.47 6.38
N LEU A 470 -7.01 6.01 5.18
CA LEU A 470 -8.35 6.18 4.62
C LEU A 470 -8.95 4.85 4.15
N CYS A 471 -8.13 3.87 3.76
CA CYS A 471 -8.65 2.52 3.50
C CYS A 471 -9.21 1.86 4.77
N GLY A 472 -8.57 2.06 5.94
CA GLY A 472 -9.12 1.59 7.22
C GLY A 472 -10.44 2.26 7.59
N ARG A 473 -10.58 3.58 7.31
CA ARG A 473 -11.88 4.28 7.42
C ARG A 473 -12.96 3.63 6.56
N ALA A 474 -12.64 3.30 5.30
CA ALA A 474 -13.58 2.64 4.40
C ALA A 474 -14.03 1.27 4.95
N MET A 475 -13.11 0.51 5.54
CA MET A 475 -13.42 -0.81 6.12
C MET A 475 -14.25 -0.69 7.40
N ALA A 476 -13.98 0.31 8.23
CA ALA A 476 -14.83 0.59 9.38
C ALA A 476 -16.29 0.81 8.95
N TYR A 477 -16.55 1.63 7.94
CA TYR A 477 -17.92 1.86 7.44
C TYR A 477 -18.54 0.60 6.85
N ALA A 478 -17.75 -0.18 6.11
CA ALA A 478 -18.24 -1.44 5.54
C ALA A 478 -18.60 -2.46 6.63
N ILE A 479 -17.86 -2.51 7.74
CA ILE A 479 -18.12 -3.40 8.87
C ILE A 479 -19.25 -2.87 9.76
N THR A 480 -19.35 -1.55 9.96
CA THR A 480 -20.36 -0.95 10.83
C THR A 480 -21.71 -0.77 10.17
N GLY A 481 -21.74 -0.46 8.88
CA GLY A 481 -22.92 0.04 8.19
C GLY A 481 -23.26 1.48 8.55
N ILE A 482 -22.38 2.19 9.28
CA ILE A 482 -22.58 3.56 9.76
C ILE A 482 -21.77 4.48 8.85
N ASP A 483 -22.45 5.20 7.95
CA ASP A 483 -21.83 6.09 6.95
C ASP A 483 -21.50 7.49 7.51
N ASP A 484 -22.15 7.91 8.61
CA ASP A 484 -21.99 9.25 9.20
C ASP A 484 -21.17 9.19 10.50
N MET A 485 -19.92 9.64 10.42
CA MET A 485 -19.05 9.80 11.58
C MET A 485 -19.12 11.22 12.12
N PRO A 486 -19.38 11.43 13.43
CA PRO A 486 -19.01 12.68 14.07
C PRO A 486 -17.49 12.76 14.23
N GLY A 487 -16.95 13.98 14.21
CA GLY A 487 -15.53 14.22 14.52
C GLY A 487 -14.58 14.23 13.33
N GLN A 488 -15.08 14.29 12.09
CA GLN A 488 -14.22 14.69 10.96
C GLN A 488 -13.71 16.11 11.20
N ILE A 489 -12.39 16.25 11.30
CA ILE A 489 -11.73 17.55 11.25
C ILE A 489 -11.90 18.03 9.80
N ASN A 490 -12.98 18.79 9.55
CA ASN A 490 -13.50 19.20 8.24
C ASN A 490 -14.14 18.05 7.42
N PRO A 491 -15.43 17.77 7.62
CA PRO A 491 -16.12 16.78 6.80
C PRO A 491 -16.14 17.21 5.32
N PRO A 492 -15.77 16.33 4.37
CA PRO A 492 -15.89 16.66 2.97
C PRO A 492 -17.38 16.86 2.60
N PRO A 493 -17.68 17.70 1.59
CA PRO A 493 -19.06 17.97 1.18
C PRO A 493 -19.76 16.75 0.54
N VAL A 494 -19.04 15.65 0.35
CA VAL A 494 -19.50 14.41 -0.26
C VAL A 494 -19.23 13.26 0.69
N LYS A 495 -20.12 12.28 0.75
CA LYS A 495 -19.92 11.08 1.58
C LYS A 495 -18.62 10.41 1.18
N PHE A 496 -17.81 10.03 2.17
CA PHE A 496 -16.51 9.41 1.95
C PHE A 496 -16.60 8.14 1.09
N ARG A 497 -17.71 7.38 1.19
CA ARG A 497 -17.97 6.19 0.38
C ARG A 497 -17.97 6.48 -1.12
N ASP A 498 -18.40 7.67 -1.54
CA ASP A 498 -18.45 8.08 -2.94
C ASP A 498 -17.07 8.51 -3.46
N GLN A 499 -16.16 8.89 -2.56
CA GLN A 499 -14.78 9.25 -2.86
C GLN A 499 -13.85 8.04 -2.87
N PHE A 500 -14.29 6.89 -2.34
CA PHE A 500 -13.46 5.70 -2.20
C PHE A 500 -13.22 5.03 -3.57
N PRO A 501 -11.97 4.80 -3.99
CA PRO A 501 -11.67 4.18 -5.28
C PRO A 501 -12.22 2.75 -5.39
N ALA A 502 -13.27 2.56 -6.18
CA ALA A 502 -13.92 1.27 -6.37
C ALA A 502 -12.97 0.19 -6.93
N VAL A 503 -11.90 0.59 -7.63
CA VAL A 503 -10.86 -0.31 -8.17
C VAL A 503 -10.06 -1.05 -7.10
N PHE A 504 -10.11 -0.61 -5.83
CA PHE A 504 -9.46 -1.32 -4.73
C PHE A 504 -10.24 -2.55 -4.27
N ARG A 505 -11.52 -2.69 -4.65
CA ARG A 505 -12.35 -3.80 -4.18
C ARG A 505 -11.80 -5.15 -4.65
N PRO A 506 -11.76 -6.18 -3.78
CA PRO A 506 -11.26 -7.52 -4.12
C PRO A 506 -12.33 -8.32 -4.88
N THR A 507 -12.82 -7.81 -6.01
CA THR A 507 -13.83 -8.51 -6.81
C THR A 507 -13.21 -9.66 -7.59
N MET A 508 -13.99 -10.72 -7.86
CA MET A 508 -13.52 -11.84 -8.68
C MET A 508 -13.08 -11.39 -10.09
N ALA A 509 -13.72 -10.36 -10.66
CA ALA A 509 -13.35 -9.78 -11.95
C ALA A 509 -11.96 -9.10 -11.95
N ARG A 510 -11.46 -8.67 -10.79
CA ARG A 510 -10.13 -8.05 -10.66
C ARG A 510 -8.99 -9.08 -10.63
N MET A 511 -9.26 -10.30 -10.14
CA MET A 511 -8.22 -11.31 -9.85
C MET A 511 -7.31 -11.67 -11.04
N PRO A 512 -7.78 -11.73 -12.30
CA PRO A 512 -6.89 -11.94 -13.44
C PRO A 512 -5.86 -10.80 -13.62
N ASN A 513 -6.30 -9.54 -13.49
CA ASN A 513 -5.44 -8.37 -13.67
C ASN A 513 -4.42 -8.22 -12.53
N ALA A 514 -4.80 -8.62 -11.32
CA ALA A 514 -3.93 -8.59 -10.15
C ALA A 514 -2.88 -9.72 -10.14
N SER A 515 -2.79 -10.57 -11.17
CA SER A 515 -1.81 -11.66 -11.22
C SER A 515 -0.37 -11.14 -11.27
N LEU A 516 0.50 -11.61 -10.37
CA LEU A 516 1.92 -11.28 -10.38
C LEU A 516 2.65 -11.89 -11.59
N SER A 517 2.08 -12.93 -12.21
CA SER A 517 2.57 -13.44 -13.51
C SER A 517 2.56 -12.35 -14.60
N ASN A 518 1.65 -11.37 -14.51
CA ASN A 518 1.60 -10.24 -15.45
C ASN A 518 2.80 -9.30 -15.30
N LEU A 519 3.51 -9.30 -14.15
CA LEU A 519 4.78 -8.58 -14.00
C LEU A 519 5.92 -9.32 -14.69
N THR A 520 5.98 -10.65 -14.53
CA THR A 520 6.99 -11.47 -15.20
C THR A 520 6.82 -11.51 -16.71
N ASP A 521 5.59 -11.57 -17.22
CA ASP A 521 5.34 -11.51 -18.66
C ASP A 521 5.86 -10.19 -19.23
N ARG A 522 5.67 -9.06 -18.53
CA ARG A 522 6.23 -7.77 -18.96
C ARG A 522 7.76 -7.76 -18.98
N VAL A 523 8.42 -8.40 -18.01
CA VAL A 523 9.89 -8.51 -17.98
C VAL A 523 10.40 -9.47 -19.07
N TYR A 524 9.71 -10.60 -19.25
CA TYR A 524 10.00 -11.62 -20.26
C TYR A 524 9.82 -11.06 -21.68
N TRP A 525 8.73 -10.33 -21.93
CA TRP A 525 8.48 -9.64 -23.20
C TRP A 525 9.50 -8.53 -23.46
N GLN A 526 9.92 -7.77 -22.45
CA GLN A 526 10.97 -6.75 -22.63
C GLN A 526 12.33 -7.37 -22.96
N LEU A 527 12.68 -8.52 -22.36
CA LEU A 527 13.87 -9.29 -22.73
C LEU A 527 13.77 -9.83 -24.16
N LEU A 528 12.62 -10.38 -24.53
CA LEU A 528 12.37 -10.85 -25.90
C LEU A 528 12.35 -9.71 -26.92
N GLU A 529 11.82 -8.53 -26.59
CA GLU A 529 11.86 -7.34 -27.44
C GLU A 529 13.27 -6.78 -27.61
N LYS A 530 14.09 -6.76 -26.54
CA LYS A 530 15.52 -6.44 -26.64
C LYS A 530 16.30 -7.43 -27.51
N LEU A 531 15.87 -8.70 -27.55
CA LEU A 531 16.39 -9.71 -28.46
C LEU A 531 15.81 -9.58 -29.89
N ARG A 532 14.57 -9.12 -30.04
CA ARG A 532 13.85 -8.94 -31.32
C ARG A 532 14.29 -7.71 -32.09
N ASN A 533 14.62 -6.62 -31.39
CA ASN A 533 15.03 -5.33 -31.99
C ASN A 533 16.53 -5.29 -32.34
N ARG A 534 17.26 -6.41 -32.22
CA ARG A 534 18.51 -6.63 -32.93
C ARG A 534 18.18 -7.36 -34.23
N PRO A 535 18.55 -6.84 -35.42
CA PRO A 535 18.30 -7.56 -36.67
C PRO A 535 19.14 -8.85 -36.68
N LEU A 536 18.50 -9.97 -36.34
CA LEU A 536 19.06 -11.33 -36.51
C LEU A 536 19.28 -11.67 -38.00
N SER A 537 18.77 -10.83 -38.92
CA SER A 537 19.08 -10.86 -40.35
C SER A 537 20.56 -10.61 -40.66
N ASN A 538 21.31 -9.90 -39.81
CA ASN A 538 22.77 -9.73 -39.98
C ASN A 538 23.57 -11.00 -39.62
N TYR A 539 22.93 -12.07 -39.14
CA TYR A 539 23.59 -13.29 -38.67
C TYR A 539 23.12 -14.58 -39.37
N GLY A 540 22.30 -14.48 -40.42
CA GLY A 540 21.95 -15.62 -41.28
C GLY A 540 21.11 -16.72 -40.63
N ILE A 541 20.34 -16.40 -39.58
CA ILE A 541 19.51 -17.39 -38.86
C ILE A 541 18.05 -17.30 -39.33
N HIS A 542 17.61 -18.27 -40.13
CA HIS A 542 16.18 -18.51 -40.41
C HIS A 542 15.63 -19.55 -39.41
N ILE A 543 14.64 -19.15 -38.61
CA ILE A 543 13.90 -20.07 -37.73
C ILE A 543 12.78 -20.73 -38.56
N PRO A 544 12.64 -22.08 -38.58
CA PRO A 544 11.60 -22.77 -39.34
C PRO A 544 10.19 -22.38 -38.89
N ALA A 545 9.25 -22.28 -39.82
CA ALA A 545 7.88 -21.83 -39.58
C ALA A 545 7.12 -22.66 -38.53
N ALA A 546 7.50 -23.93 -38.32
CA ALA A 546 6.89 -24.81 -37.33
C ALA A 546 7.08 -24.33 -35.87
N SER A 547 8.18 -23.64 -35.55
CA SER A 547 8.42 -23.09 -34.20
C SER A 547 7.71 -21.75 -33.95
N ARG A 548 7.19 -21.09 -35.00
CA ARG A 548 6.30 -19.92 -34.85
C ARG A 548 4.89 -20.35 -34.44
N ALA A 549 4.42 -21.51 -34.89
CA ALA A 549 3.09 -22.00 -34.59
C ALA A 549 2.89 -22.30 -33.08
N THR A 550 3.92 -22.80 -32.39
CA THR A 550 3.84 -23.07 -30.94
C THR A 550 3.87 -21.80 -30.08
N ALA A 551 4.46 -20.71 -30.59
CA ALA A 551 4.45 -19.39 -29.95
C ALA A 551 3.15 -18.59 -30.23
N PHE A 552 2.47 -18.87 -31.35
CA PHE A 552 1.18 -18.26 -31.69
C PHE A 552 -0.02 -18.91 -31.00
N ALA A 553 0.12 -20.14 -30.49
CA ALA A 553 -0.98 -20.88 -29.85
C ALA A 553 -1.32 -20.45 -28.41
N PHE A 554 -0.47 -19.64 -27.75
CA PHE A 554 -0.64 -19.24 -26.34
C PHE A 554 -0.90 -17.73 -26.12
N GLY A 555 -1.23 -16.97 -27.15
CA GLY A 555 -1.42 -15.52 -26.98
C GLY A 555 -2.12 -14.83 -28.12
N SER A 556 -3.44 -14.98 -28.21
CA SER A 556 -4.33 -14.04 -28.89
C SER A 556 -5.17 -13.31 -27.83
N ILE A 557 -4.60 -12.24 -27.27
CA ILE A 557 -5.41 -11.14 -26.74
C ILE A 557 -5.59 -10.17 -27.91
N PRO A 558 -6.81 -9.83 -28.34
CA PRO A 558 -7.00 -8.91 -29.45
C PRO A 558 -6.50 -7.52 -29.06
N TYR A 559 -5.66 -6.95 -29.92
CA TYR A 559 -5.36 -5.53 -29.94
C TYR A 559 -6.65 -4.78 -30.30
N ILE A 560 -7.25 -4.09 -29.34
CA ILE A 560 -8.39 -3.20 -29.57
C ILE A 560 -7.80 -1.78 -29.76
N PRO A 561 -7.93 -1.17 -30.95
CA PRO A 561 -7.47 0.19 -31.18
C PRO A 561 -8.24 1.18 -30.28
N PRO A 562 -7.66 2.34 -29.92
CA PRO A 562 -8.22 3.27 -28.93
C PRO A 562 -9.58 3.91 -29.29
N ASP A 563 -10.07 3.73 -30.52
CA ASP A 563 -11.21 4.48 -31.06
C ASP A 563 -12.52 3.66 -31.17
N GLU A 564 -12.54 2.40 -30.71
CA GLU A 564 -13.75 1.56 -30.68
C GLU A 564 -14.12 1.12 -29.24
N VAL A 565 -14.16 2.06 -28.30
CA VAL A 565 -14.96 1.87 -27.09
C VAL A 565 -16.39 2.25 -27.45
N ALA A 566 -17.24 1.23 -27.53
CA ALA A 566 -18.68 1.35 -27.72
C ALA A 566 -19.27 2.52 -26.93
N GLN A 567 -20.08 3.34 -27.60
CA GLN A 567 -21.05 4.18 -26.93
C GLN A 567 -21.93 3.27 -26.07
N GLU A 568 -21.79 3.34 -24.75
CA GLU A 568 -22.70 2.66 -23.84
C GLU A 568 -24.00 3.46 -23.68
N PRO A 569 -25.16 2.79 -23.51
CA PRO A 569 -26.47 3.42 -23.46
C PRO A 569 -26.69 4.16 -22.13
N GLU A 570 -27.62 5.12 -22.14
CA GLU A 570 -28.06 5.84 -20.94
C GLU A 570 -28.50 4.90 -19.80
N PRO A 571 -28.32 5.31 -18.53
CA PRO A 571 -28.58 4.44 -17.38
C PRO A 571 -30.08 4.14 -17.22
N GLU A 572 -30.44 2.87 -17.37
CA GLU A 572 -31.73 2.35 -16.88
C GLU A 572 -31.83 2.53 -15.37
N SER A 573 -32.96 3.08 -14.94
CA SER A 573 -33.32 3.28 -13.54
C SER A 573 -33.52 1.95 -12.84
N VAL A 574 -32.69 1.69 -11.81
CA VAL A 574 -32.89 0.55 -10.91
C VAL A 574 -34.12 0.83 -10.02
N PRO A 575 -35.13 -0.07 -9.99
CA PRO A 575 -36.30 0.12 -9.15
C PRO A 575 -35.94 -0.05 -7.66
N GLY A 576 -36.43 0.86 -6.83
CA GLY A 576 -36.25 0.83 -5.37
C GLY A 576 -36.88 -0.40 -4.70
N PRO A 577 -36.50 -0.70 -3.46
CA PRO A 577 -36.91 -1.92 -2.77
C PRO A 577 -38.43 -1.93 -2.54
N ALA A 578 -39.05 -3.07 -2.85
CA ALA A 578 -40.47 -3.33 -2.59
C ALA A 578 -40.76 -3.29 -1.08
N VAL A 579 -41.62 -2.36 -0.68
CA VAL A 579 -42.22 -2.31 0.66
C VAL A 579 -43.34 -3.36 0.69
N PRO A 580 -43.38 -4.28 1.67
CA PRO A 580 -44.49 -5.22 1.82
C PRO A 580 -45.82 -4.48 2.06
N ALA A 581 -46.84 -4.86 1.29
CA ALA A 581 -48.19 -4.31 1.40
C ALA A 581 -48.83 -4.69 2.74
N GLY A 582 -48.92 -3.73 3.66
CA GLY A 582 -49.52 -3.96 4.97
C GLY A 582 -49.65 -2.69 5.81
N MET A 583 -50.26 -1.63 5.28
CA MET A 583 -51.06 -0.62 6.00
C MET A 583 -51.37 0.56 5.07
N ARG A 584 -52.53 0.50 4.40
CA ARG A 584 -53.23 1.69 3.89
C ARG A 584 -54.24 2.11 4.95
N ALA A 585 -54.01 3.24 5.62
CA ALA A 585 -55.05 4.12 6.13
C ALA A 585 -54.39 5.42 6.62
N GLY A 586 -54.77 6.57 6.05
CA GLY A 586 -54.43 7.86 6.67
C GLY A 586 -54.18 9.01 5.70
N LEU A 587 -55.27 9.67 5.32
CA LEU A 587 -55.38 11.08 4.96
C LEU A 587 -54.83 11.60 3.61
N GLN A 588 -55.83 11.85 2.78
CA GLN A 588 -55.96 12.68 1.60
C GLN A 588 -56.05 14.17 2.01
N VAL A 589 -55.77 15.07 1.04
CA VAL A 589 -56.13 16.52 0.99
C VAL A 589 -55.17 17.46 1.78
N ALA A 590 -54.63 18.58 1.27
CA ALA A 590 -54.96 19.46 0.15
C ALA A 590 -53.71 20.09 -0.49
N ARG A 591 -53.87 20.38 -1.78
CA ARG A 591 -53.03 21.23 -2.65
C ARG A 591 -53.30 22.72 -2.41
N GLN A 592 -52.34 23.51 -2.89
CA GLN A 592 -52.42 24.92 -3.35
C GLN A 592 -52.39 26.04 -2.29
N THR A 593 -51.32 26.84 -2.34
CA THR A 593 -51.39 28.21 -2.88
C THR A 593 -49.98 28.75 -3.17
N ALA A 594 -49.81 29.27 -4.38
CA ALA A 594 -48.67 30.08 -4.82
C ALA A 594 -48.90 31.57 -4.45
N VAL A 595 -47.91 32.43 -4.76
CA VAL A 595 -47.91 33.92 -4.92
C VAL A 595 -46.81 34.61 -4.04
N PRO A 596 -46.08 35.67 -4.47
CA PRO A 596 -44.94 35.63 -5.40
C PRO A 596 -43.71 36.47 -4.91
N ARG A 597 -42.68 36.53 -5.77
CA ARG A 597 -41.55 37.48 -5.69
C ARG A 597 -42.00 38.94 -5.52
N ARG A 598 -41.30 39.69 -4.65
CA ARG A 598 -41.12 41.14 -4.77
C ARG A 598 -39.65 41.52 -4.58
N LYS A 599 -39.19 42.38 -5.49
CA LYS A 599 -37.91 43.09 -5.49
C LYS A 599 -37.78 43.98 -4.25
N ARG A 600 -36.61 43.95 -3.61
CA ARG A 600 -35.76 45.12 -3.37
C ARG A 600 -34.32 44.66 -3.24
#